data_AF-A0AAD5ZZ89-F1
#
_entry.id   AF-A0AAD5ZZ89-F1
#
_cell.length_a   1.000
_cell.length_b   1.000
_cell.length_c   1.000
_cell.angle_alpha   90.00
_cell.angle_beta   90.00
_cell.angle_gamma   90.00
#
_symmetry.space_group_name_H-M   'P 1'
#
loop_
_entity.id
_entity.type
_entity.pdbx_description
1 polymer ?
#
loop_
_entity_poly.entity_id
_entity_poly.type
_entity_poly.pdbx_seq_one_letter_code
_entity_poly.pdbx_strand_id
1 'polypeptide(L)'
;MANISGMWNEKFTTTNSLELQDEHTGDWSLYREDEGGPIGGMTLLGWWPGSLFKSLSEHADAIQWTGFVSHNYNETSPSMGSGRPASELDGKAASFNDCFGFDENGYVYEDGYSPIPFVTKSDCYAVSDWYETKHAARRHFFYGGPGGCSK
;
A
#
# COMPACT_ATOMS: atom_id res chain seq x y z
N MET A 1 14.02 7.44 -2.42
CA MET A 1 12.66 7.32 -1.83
C MET A 1 11.65 7.80 -2.86
N ALA A 2 11.15 6.91 -3.69
CA ALA A 2 9.96 7.15 -4.48
C ALA A 2 8.88 6.20 -3.93
N ASN A 3 7.71 6.76 -3.64
CA ASN A 3 6.56 6.04 -3.13
C ASN A 3 5.43 6.37 -4.11
N ILE A 4 5.07 5.42 -4.97
CA ILE A 4 4.01 5.62 -5.97
C ILE A 4 2.77 4.89 -5.47
N SER A 5 2.15 5.41 -4.41
CA SER A 5 0.79 5.02 -4.04
C SER A 5 -0.20 5.83 -4.88
N GLY A 6 -0.89 5.18 -5.83
CA GLY A 6 -1.96 5.81 -6.60
C GLY A 6 -3.20 6.02 -5.75
N MET A 7 -3.72 7.26 -5.71
CA MET A 7 -5.05 7.58 -5.17
C MET A 7 -5.89 8.28 -6.24
N TRP A 8 -7.05 7.71 -6.54
CA TRP A 8 -8.15 8.40 -7.25
C TRP A 8 -9.32 8.59 -6.28
N ASN A 9 -10.00 9.73 -6.43
CA ASN A 9 -11.01 10.24 -5.51
C ASN A 9 -12.26 9.35 -5.38
N GLU A 10 -12.88 9.51 -4.20
CA GLU A 10 -14.21 9.06 -3.74
C GLU A 10 -14.39 7.55 -3.55
N LYS A 11 -14.23 7.16 -2.28
CA LYS A 11 -14.29 5.81 -1.68
C LYS A 11 -12.94 5.10 -1.72
N PHE A 12 -12.35 5.00 -0.54
CA PHE A 12 -11.10 4.31 -0.21
C PHE A 12 -11.00 2.99 -1.00
N THR A 13 -10.26 3.03 -2.12
CA THR A 13 -9.95 1.83 -2.91
C THR A 13 -8.48 1.58 -2.73
N THR A 14 -8.17 0.59 -1.90
CA THR A 14 -6.83 0.03 -1.81
C THR A 14 -6.50 -0.60 -3.15
N THR A 15 -5.51 -0.05 -3.85
CA THR A 15 -5.10 -0.56 -5.16
C THR A 15 -3.80 -1.34 -4.98
N ASN A 16 -3.82 -2.64 -5.27
CA ASN A 16 -2.59 -3.42 -5.40
C ASN A 16 -1.93 -3.05 -6.73
N SER A 17 -0.73 -2.48 -6.64
CA SER A 17 0.08 -2.17 -7.81
C SER A 17 1.40 -2.92 -7.76
N LEU A 18 1.81 -3.45 -8.92
CA LEU A 18 3.07 -4.14 -9.12
C LEU A 18 3.99 -3.27 -9.98
N GLU A 19 5.20 -3.06 -9.51
CA GLU A 19 6.25 -2.34 -10.22
C GLU A 19 7.26 -3.35 -10.76
N LEU A 20 7.47 -3.36 -12.08
CA LEU A 20 8.43 -4.24 -12.74
C LEU A 20 9.49 -3.40 -13.44
N GLN A 21 10.75 -3.72 -13.18
CA GLN A 21 11.88 -3.17 -13.91
C GLN A 21 12.25 -4.08 -15.08
N ASP A 22 12.46 -3.49 -16.25
CA ASP A 22 13.07 -4.17 -17.38
C ASP A 22 14.58 -4.31 -17.14
N GLU A 23 15.09 -5.54 -17.07
CA GLU A 23 16.51 -5.82 -16.81
C GLU A 23 17.46 -5.34 -17.92
N HIS A 24 16.96 -5.13 -19.14
CA HIS A 24 17.78 -4.76 -20.29
C HIS A 24 17.86 -3.24 -20.46
N THR A 25 16.77 -2.53 -20.20
CA THR A 25 16.70 -1.06 -20.35
C THR A 25 16.78 -0.31 -19.03
N GLY A 26 16.46 -0.97 -17.92
CA GLY A 26 16.33 -0.37 -16.59
C GLY A 26 15.04 0.42 -16.38
N ASP A 27 14.12 0.38 -17.35
CA ASP A 27 12.88 1.16 -17.31
C ASP A 27 11.78 0.47 -16.49
N TRP A 28 10.86 1.27 -15.98
CA TRP A 28 9.82 0.82 -15.05
C TRP A 28 8.46 0.76 -15.70
N SER A 29 7.74 -0.31 -15.43
CA SER A 29 6.31 -0.45 -15.76
C SER A 29 5.50 -0.62 -14.48
N LEU A 30 4.43 0.16 -14.36
CA LEU A 30 3.48 0.06 -13.24
C LEU A 30 2.23 -0.68 -13.70
N TYR A 31 1.91 -1.76 -13.03
CA TYR A 31 0.69 -2.52 -13.24
C TYR A 31 -0.23 -2.37 -12.04
N ARG A 32 -1.54 -2.48 -12.29
CA ARG A 32 -2.57 -2.62 -11.27
C ARG A 32 -3.28 -3.93 -11.47
N GLU A 33 -3.57 -4.63 -10.37
CA GLU A 33 -4.47 -5.77 -10.41
C GLU A 33 -5.91 -5.29 -10.59
N ASP A 34 -6.55 -5.72 -11.67
CA ASP A 34 -7.94 -5.44 -12.02
C ASP A 34 -8.67 -6.76 -12.27
N GLU A 35 -9.82 -6.97 -11.64
CA GLU A 35 -10.67 -8.14 -11.93
C GLU A 35 -11.07 -8.13 -13.42
N GLY A 36 -10.64 -9.16 -14.16
CA GLY A 36 -10.84 -9.24 -15.62
C GLY A 36 -9.85 -8.45 -16.47
N GLY A 37 -8.74 -7.99 -15.88
CA GLY A 37 -7.68 -7.27 -16.59
C GLY A 37 -7.08 -8.06 -17.77
N PRO A 38 -6.60 -7.35 -18.81
CA PRO A 38 -6.23 -7.93 -20.10
C PRO A 38 -5.05 -8.92 -20.03
N ILE A 39 -4.19 -8.81 -19.01
CA ILE A 39 -3.01 -9.67 -18.85
C ILE A 39 -3.13 -10.41 -17.52
N GLY A 40 -3.84 -11.53 -17.51
CA GLY A 40 -3.98 -12.37 -16.31
C GLY A 40 -4.54 -11.62 -15.09
N GLY A 41 -5.43 -10.64 -15.30
CA GLY A 41 -5.94 -9.79 -14.22
C GLY A 41 -5.09 -8.54 -13.94
N MET A 42 -4.13 -8.17 -14.78
CA MET A 42 -3.34 -6.95 -14.64
C MET A 42 -3.60 -5.94 -15.75
N THR A 43 -3.64 -4.66 -15.38
CA THR A 43 -3.73 -3.50 -16.28
C THR A 43 -2.46 -2.66 -16.16
N LEU A 44 -1.80 -2.39 -17.28
CA LEU A 44 -0.66 -1.46 -17.33
C LEU A 44 -1.16 -0.03 -17.09
N LEU A 45 -0.65 0.63 -16.05
CA LEU A 45 -0.94 2.01 -15.71
C LEU A 45 0.02 3.00 -16.37
N GLY A 46 1.27 2.60 -16.65
CA GLY A 46 2.23 3.49 -17.29
C GLY A 46 3.65 2.93 -17.35
N TRP A 47 4.51 3.72 -17.99
CA TRP A 47 5.93 3.43 -18.19
C TRP A 47 6.78 4.66 -17.85
N TRP A 48 7.94 4.43 -17.25
CA TRP A 48 8.88 5.48 -16.83
C TRP A 48 10.33 5.09 -17.13
N PRO A 49 11.15 6.00 -17.72
CA PRO A 49 12.56 5.74 -17.94
C PRO A 49 13.32 5.48 -16.65
N GLY A 50 14.20 4.48 -16.63
CA GLY A 50 15.04 4.13 -15.48
C GLY A 50 15.90 5.30 -14.99
N SER A 51 16.34 6.16 -15.91
CA SER A 51 17.13 7.37 -15.60
C SER A 51 16.42 8.39 -14.72
N LEU A 52 15.09 8.30 -14.56
CA LEU A 52 14.35 9.17 -13.65
C LEU A 52 14.61 8.82 -12.18
N PHE A 53 15.05 7.60 -11.90
CA PHE A 53 15.17 7.07 -10.56
C PHE A 53 16.65 6.82 -10.22
N LYS A 54 17.20 7.67 -9.34
CA LYS A 54 18.57 7.48 -8.80
C LYS A 54 18.64 6.39 -7.72
N SER A 55 17.51 6.13 -7.07
CA SER A 55 17.23 5.03 -6.14
C SER A 55 16.12 4.21 -6.77
N LEU A 56 16.12 2.88 -6.65
CA LEU A 56 15.30 1.91 -7.38
C LEU A 56 15.93 1.35 -8.67
N SER A 57 16.99 1.91 -9.26
CA SER A 57 17.48 1.44 -10.58
C SER A 57 17.98 -0.01 -10.66
N GLU A 58 18.12 -0.70 -9.53
CA GLU A 58 18.53 -2.11 -9.46
C GLU A 58 17.55 -2.93 -8.62
N HIS A 59 17.09 -2.39 -7.49
CA HIS A 59 16.12 -3.02 -6.59
C HIS A 59 15.42 -1.96 -5.73
N ALA A 60 14.30 -2.34 -5.10
CA ALA A 60 13.65 -1.50 -4.10
C ALA A 60 14.46 -1.46 -2.79
N ASP A 61 14.84 -0.25 -2.37
CA ASP A 61 15.53 -0.04 -1.09
C ASP A 61 14.60 -0.20 0.13
N ALA A 62 13.29 -0.05 -0.09
CA ALA A 62 12.26 -0.16 0.95
C ALA A 62 10.89 -0.44 0.33
N ILE A 63 10.07 -1.20 1.04
CA ILE A 63 8.66 -1.46 0.70
C ILE A 63 7.78 -0.81 1.77
N GLN A 64 6.71 -0.14 1.35
CA GLN A 64 5.76 0.48 2.26
C GLN A 64 4.32 0.25 1.79
N TRP A 65 3.49 -0.24 2.71
CA TRP A 65 2.03 -0.19 2.58
C TRP A 65 1.54 1.06 3.32
N THR A 66 0.86 1.96 2.61
CA THR A 66 0.50 3.27 3.14
C THR A 66 -0.88 3.73 2.67
N GLY A 67 -1.39 4.74 3.35
CA GLY A 67 -2.59 5.49 3.00
C GLY A 67 -2.55 6.86 3.67
N PHE A 68 -3.30 7.81 3.13
CA PHE A 68 -3.39 9.14 3.71
C PHE A 68 -4.83 9.64 3.78
N VAL A 69 -5.07 10.55 4.72
CA VAL A 69 -6.27 11.37 4.79
C VAL A 69 -5.85 12.81 4.51
N SER A 70 -6.58 13.47 3.63
CA SER A 70 -6.43 14.90 3.33
C SER A 70 -7.77 15.60 3.54
N HIS A 71 -7.73 16.80 4.11
CA HIS A 71 -8.90 17.63 4.33
C HIS A 71 -8.51 19.11 4.35
N ASN A 72 -9.49 20.00 4.11
CA ASN A 72 -9.24 21.43 4.19
C ASN A 72 -8.99 21.87 5.63
N TYR A 73 -8.23 22.95 5.79
CA TYR A 73 -7.82 23.47 7.11
C TYR A 73 -9.00 23.82 8.03
N ASN A 74 -10.12 24.29 7.47
CA ASN A 74 -11.30 24.71 8.22
C ASN A 74 -12.32 23.57 8.43
N GLU A 75 -12.00 22.36 7.98
CA GLU A 75 -12.89 21.20 8.05
C GLU A 75 -12.32 20.18 9.03
N THR A 76 -13.21 19.49 9.72
CA THR A 76 -12.86 18.34 10.54
C THR A 76 -12.34 17.21 9.66
N SER A 77 -11.28 16.54 10.11
CA SER A 77 -10.74 15.42 9.32
C SER A 77 -11.79 14.31 9.13
N PRO A 78 -11.89 13.71 7.93
CA PRO A 78 -12.82 12.62 7.69
C PRO A 78 -12.37 11.35 8.40
N SER A 79 -13.28 10.37 8.48
CA SER A 79 -12.92 9.01 8.90
C SER A 79 -11.91 8.37 7.95
N MET A 80 -11.11 7.44 8.48
CA MET A 80 -10.20 6.61 7.68
C MET A 80 -10.70 5.16 7.67
N GLY A 81 -10.65 4.52 6.50
CA GLY A 81 -11.12 3.14 6.34
C GLY A 81 -12.62 3.02 6.61
N SER A 82 -13.01 2.13 7.53
CA SER A 82 -14.40 1.97 7.95
C SER A 82 -14.87 3.02 8.96
N GLY A 83 -13.99 3.93 9.40
CA GLY A 83 -14.25 4.86 10.51
C GLY A 83 -14.24 4.21 11.89
N ARG A 84 -13.96 2.91 11.97
CA ARG A 84 -13.85 2.15 13.21
C ARG A 84 -12.37 2.06 13.64
N PRO A 85 -12.08 1.94 14.95
CA PRO A 85 -10.72 1.72 15.43
C PRO A 85 -10.10 0.43 14.86
N ALA A 86 -8.81 0.47 14.54
CA ALA A 86 -8.06 -0.70 14.04
C ALA A 86 -8.11 -1.90 15.01
N SER A 87 -8.24 -1.64 16.32
CA SER A 87 -8.37 -2.67 17.36
C SER A 87 -9.67 -3.46 17.31
N GLU A 88 -10.65 -3.06 16.49
CA GLU A 88 -11.89 -3.81 16.30
C GLU A 88 -11.76 -4.98 15.32
N LEU A 89 -10.62 -5.08 14.60
CA LEU A 89 -10.22 -6.21 13.77
C LEU A 89 -11.26 -6.61 12.71
N ASP A 90 -11.23 -7.88 12.31
CA ASP A 90 -12.03 -8.46 11.24
C ASP A 90 -13.53 -8.17 11.36
N GLY A 91 -14.13 -7.87 10.21
CA GLY A 91 -15.56 -7.57 10.10
C GLY A 91 -15.97 -6.20 10.63
N LYS A 92 -15.03 -5.39 11.13
CA LYS A 92 -15.31 -4.03 11.65
C LYS A 92 -14.29 -2.99 11.19
N ALA A 93 -13.01 -3.22 11.46
CA ALA A 93 -11.94 -2.34 11.00
C ALA A 93 -11.67 -2.57 9.50
N ALA A 94 -11.13 -1.56 8.83
CA ALA A 94 -10.58 -1.76 7.49
C ALA A 94 -9.22 -2.46 7.60
N SER A 95 -8.86 -3.23 6.58
CA SER A 95 -7.56 -3.91 6.51
C SER A 95 -6.89 -3.75 5.15
N PHE A 96 -5.57 -3.77 5.17
CA PHE A 96 -4.76 -4.12 4.01
C PHE A 96 -4.46 -5.61 4.12
N ASN A 97 -4.93 -6.38 3.14
CA ASN A 97 -4.70 -7.83 3.09
C ASN A 97 -3.63 -8.15 2.04
N ASP A 98 -3.11 -9.38 2.08
CA ASP A 98 -2.16 -9.90 1.09
C ASP A 98 -0.94 -8.97 0.88
N CYS A 99 -0.39 -8.44 1.97
CA CYS A 99 0.85 -7.68 1.94
C CYS A 99 2.03 -8.67 1.87
N PHE A 100 2.66 -8.74 0.72
CA PHE A 100 3.89 -9.48 0.45
C PHE A 100 4.68 -8.77 -0.66
N GLY A 101 5.92 -9.16 -0.85
CA GLY A 101 6.79 -8.64 -1.90
C GLY A 101 7.44 -9.79 -2.67
N PHE A 102 8.18 -9.43 -3.70
CA PHE A 102 8.90 -10.37 -4.56
C PHE A 102 10.42 -10.18 -4.40
N ASP A 103 11.18 -11.24 -4.61
CA ASP A 103 12.63 -11.19 -4.72
C ASP A 103 13.07 -10.73 -6.12
N GLU A 104 14.39 -10.62 -6.31
CA GLU A 104 15.00 -10.23 -7.59
C GLU A 104 14.68 -11.19 -8.75
N ASN A 105 14.27 -12.43 -8.46
CA ASN A 105 13.92 -13.43 -9.46
C ASN A 105 12.40 -13.49 -9.73
N GLY A 106 11.62 -12.58 -9.11
CA GLY A 106 10.16 -12.53 -9.25
C GLY A 106 9.42 -13.60 -8.44
N TYR A 107 10.08 -14.28 -7.50
CA TYR A 107 9.42 -15.20 -6.58
C TYR A 107 8.92 -14.46 -5.34
N VAL A 108 7.87 -14.98 -4.71
CA VAL A 108 7.38 -14.42 -3.43
C VAL A 108 8.51 -14.47 -2.41
N TYR A 109 8.75 -13.35 -1.73
CA TYR A 109 9.76 -13.27 -0.68
C TYR A 109 9.25 -13.94 0.60
N GLU A 110 9.59 -15.22 0.76
CA GLU A 110 9.06 -16.11 1.81
C GLU A 110 9.52 -15.76 3.23
N ASP A 111 10.67 -15.10 3.38
CA ASP A 111 11.20 -14.68 4.69
C ASP A 111 10.33 -13.59 5.35
N GLY A 112 9.44 -12.97 4.57
CA GLY A 112 8.50 -11.96 5.04
C GLY A 112 9.16 -10.66 5.49
N TYR A 113 8.35 -9.67 5.88
CA TYR A 113 8.77 -8.27 5.80
C TYR A 113 8.89 -7.43 7.07
N SER A 114 8.88 -7.89 8.32
CA SER A 114 8.75 -7.06 9.56
C SER A 114 8.58 -5.51 9.46
N PRO A 115 7.48 -4.98 8.89
CA PRO A 115 7.36 -3.55 8.64
C PRO A 115 6.98 -2.82 9.94
N ILE A 116 7.53 -1.63 10.16
CA ILE A 116 7.24 -0.84 11.36
C ILE A 116 5.95 -0.04 11.13
N PRO A 117 4.90 -0.20 11.97
CA PRO A 117 3.70 0.60 11.85
C PRO A 117 3.97 2.08 12.15
N PHE A 118 3.43 2.99 11.34
CA PHE A 118 3.64 4.42 11.47
C PHE A 118 2.35 5.22 11.24
N VAL A 119 2.03 6.14 12.16
CA VAL A 119 0.83 6.99 12.09
C VAL A 119 1.20 8.42 12.46
N THR A 120 0.85 9.38 11.61
CA THR A 120 1.16 10.81 11.82
C THR A 120 0.18 11.52 12.75
N LYS A 121 -1.04 10.98 12.92
CA LYS A 121 -2.11 11.51 13.79
C LYS A 121 -2.75 10.39 14.61
N SER A 122 -2.00 9.88 15.58
CA SER A 122 -2.40 8.75 16.45
C SER A 122 -3.64 9.02 17.31
N ASP A 123 -3.99 10.29 17.53
CA ASP A 123 -5.15 10.66 18.33
C ASP A 123 -6.49 10.39 17.63
N CYS A 124 -6.46 10.21 16.30
CA CYS A 124 -7.69 10.01 15.51
C CYS A 124 -7.65 8.77 14.63
N TYR A 125 -6.46 8.30 14.30
CA TYR A 125 -6.25 7.15 13.45
C TYR A 125 -5.31 6.18 14.13
N ALA A 126 -5.52 4.91 13.87
CA ALA A 126 -4.69 3.83 14.36
C ALA A 126 -4.37 2.87 13.22
N VAL A 127 -3.22 2.23 13.37
CA VAL A 127 -2.81 1.05 12.62
C VAL A 127 -2.52 -0.04 13.65
N SER A 128 -2.89 -1.27 13.36
CA SER A 128 -2.52 -2.41 14.21
C SER A 128 -1.10 -2.86 13.93
N ASP A 129 -0.60 -3.77 14.77
CA ASP A 129 0.51 -4.64 14.38
C ASP A 129 0.12 -5.54 13.21
N TRP A 130 1.13 -6.24 12.67
CA TRP A 130 0.96 -7.22 11.60
C TRP A 130 0.40 -8.53 12.11
N TYR A 131 -0.52 -9.09 11.34
CA TYR A 131 -1.09 -10.40 11.56
C TYR A 131 -0.63 -11.36 10.46
N GLU A 132 -0.21 -12.55 10.87
CA GLU A 132 0.16 -13.63 9.96
C GLU A 132 -1.09 -14.17 9.28
N THR A 133 -0.94 -14.58 8.02
CA THR A 133 -1.95 -15.37 7.32
C THR A 133 -1.56 -16.85 7.32
N LYS A 134 -2.37 -17.71 6.69
CA LYS A 134 -2.00 -19.12 6.47
C LYS A 134 -0.75 -19.27 5.59
N HIS A 135 -0.39 -18.24 4.83
CA HIS A 135 0.84 -18.17 4.04
C HIS A 135 1.82 -17.23 4.75
N ALA A 136 2.94 -17.77 5.26
CA ALA A 136 3.88 -17.01 6.10
C ALA A 136 4.44 -15.75 5.42
N ALA A 137 4.59 -15.79 4.09
CA ALA A 137 5.01 -14.65 3.28
C ALA A 137 3.99 -13.50 3.25
N ARG A 138 2.70 -13.82 3.46
CA ARG A 138 1.60 -12.86 3.35
C ARG A 138 1.14 -12.41 4.72
N ARG A 139 1.04 -11.10 4.87
CA ARG A 139 0.61 -10.47 6.11
C ARG A 139 -0.55 -9.53 5.85
N HIS A 140 -1.24 -9.16 6.91
CA HIS A 140 -2.25 -8.12 6.87
C HIS A 140 -2.17 -7.26 8.12
N PHE A 141 -2.75 -6.07 8.04
CA PHE A 141 -2.90 -5.18 9.18
C PHE A 141 -4.22 -4.43 9.08
N PHE A 142 -4.73 -3.99 10.22
CA PHE A 142 -5.93 -3.20 10.32
C PHE A 142 -5.58 -1.72 10.47
N TYR A 143 -6.43 -0.87 9.92
CA TYR A 143 -6.30 0.56 10.01
C TYR A 143 -7.68 1.22 10.12
N GLY A 144 -7.70 2.42 10.66
CA GLY A 144 -8.89 3.24 10.64
C GLY A 144 -8.98 4.19 11.81
N GLY A 145 -10.13 4.84 11.91
CA GLY A 145 -10.46 5.75 12.98
C GLY A 145 -11.54 6.74 12.56
N PRO A 146 -12.26 7.30 13.52
CA PRO A 146 -13.47 8.10 13.24
C PRO A 146 -13.18 9.42 12.52
N GLY A 147 -11.91 9.83 12.40
CA GLY A 147 -11.58 11.19 12.02
C GLY A 147 -11.82 12.11 13.20
N GLY A 148 -12.22 13.35 12.95
CA GLY A 148 -12.44 14.28 14.06
C GLY A 148 -11.17 14.98 14.54
N CYS A 149 -10.03 14.81 13.86
CA CYS A 149 -8.81 15.49 14.25
C CYS A 149 -9.00 17.00 14.13
N SER A 150 -8.73 17.70 15.22
CA SER A 150 -8.21 19.06 15.12
C SER A 150 -6.70 18.98 14.86
N LYS A 151 -6.12 20.06 14.31
CA LYS A 151 -4.68 20.11 14.07
C LYS A 151 -3.88 19.94 15.35
#